data_AF-A0A3S0EBN5-F1
#
_entry.id   AF-A0A3S0EBN5-F1
#
_cell.length_a   1.000
_cell.length_b   1.000
_cell.length_c   1.000
_cell.angle_alpha   90.00
_cell.angle_beta   90.00
_cell.angle_gamma   90.00
#
_symmetry.space_group_name_H-M   'P 1'
#
loop_
_entity.id
_entity.type
_entity.pdbx_description
1 polymer ?
#
loop_
_entity_poly.entity_id
_entity_poly.type
_entity_poly.pdbx_seq_one_letter_code
_entity_poly.pdbx_strand_id
1 'polypeptide(L)'
;MAAPPVDLAKGWHDNMEMSRLRFLEPCKPTLASRIPTGPNWTHEPKLDGWRLQIIKDGDNVRLLSRRGADYTARLPGLVAVLQRLPDAVLILDAELTAADGFQALQSLMRRSGPISDGVALYAFGCLWRHAIRSAFTEK
;
A
#
# COMPACT_ATOMS: atom_id res chain seq x y z
N MET A 1 9.00 51.55 -0.22
CA MET A 1 8.27 50.84 -1.29
C MET A 1 7.81 49.51 -0.69
N ALA A 2 6.53 49.37 -0.35
CA ALA A 2 6.02 48.13 0.25
C ALA A 2 5.78 47.09 -0.86
N ALA A 3 6.19 45.85 -0.63
CA ALA A 3 5.92 44.75 -1.56
C ALA A 3 4.40 44.53 -1.69
N PRO A 4 3.89 44.18 -2.88
CA PRO A 4 2.48 43.91 -3.07
C PRO A 4 2.05 42.69 -2.25
N PRO A 5 0.76 42.60 -1.85
CA PRO A 5 0.26 41.45 -1.12
C PRO A 5 0.36 40.19 -2.00
N VAL A 6 0.96 39.13 -1.47
CA VAL A 6 0.91 37.81 -2.06
C VAL A 6 -0.52 37.29 -1.96
N ASP A 7 -1.15 37.10 -3.11
CA ASP A 7 -2.44 36.42 -3.25
C ASP A 7 -2.20 34.91 -3.12
N LEU A 8 -2.36 34.40 -1.90
CA LEU A 8 -2.15 32.97 -1.55
C LEU A 8 -3.14 32.03 -2.24
N ALA A 9 -4.19 32.54 -2.88
CA ALA A 9 -5.23 31.73 -3.53
C ALA A 9 -4.87 31.31 -4.97
N LYS A 10 -3.86 31.92 -5.61
CA LYS A 10 -3.57 31.67 -7.04
C LYS A 10 -2.43 30.69 -7.33
N GLY A 11 -1.84 30.06 -6.32
CA GLY A 11 -0.67 29.17 -6.49
C GLY A 11 -0.94 27.66 -6.51
N TRP A 12 -2.19 27.21 -6.32
CA TRP A 12 -2.46 25.82 -5.92
C TRP A 12 -2.98 24.91 -7.04
N HIS A 13 -3.25 25.44 -8.24
CA HIS A 13 -4.08 24.71 -9.21
C HIS A 13 -3.34 23.98 -10.32
N ASP A 14 -2.02 24.15 -10.52
CA ASP A 14 -1.42 23.72 -11.79
C ASP A 14 -0.29 22.67 -11.73
N ASN A 15 0.05 22.01 -10.61
CA ASN A 15 1.12 21.00 -10.66
C ASN A 15 1.23 19.96 -9.51
N MET A 16 0.15 19.33 -9.06
CA MET A 16 0.26 18.11 -8.23
C MET A 16 -0.86 17.09 -8.47
N GLU A 17 -0.80 16.37 -9.58
CA GLU A 17 -1.31 14.98 -9.63
C GLU A 17 -0.32 14.04 -8.92
N MET A 18 -0.05 14.32 -7.64
CA MET A 18 0.57 13.35 -6.74
C MET A 18 -0.50 13.02 -5.71
N SER A 19 -0.83 11.74 -5.53
CA SER A 19 -1.77 11.31 -4.49
C SER A 19 -1.43 12.02 -3.19
N ARG A 20 -2.41 12.65 -2.55
CA ARG A 20 -2.20 13.38 -1.27
C ARG A 20 -1.56 12.47 -0.21
N LEU A 21 -1.75 11.16 -0.36
CA LEU A 21 -1.15 10.11 0.45
C LEU A 21 0.31 9.84 0.06
N ARG A 22 1.18 9.81 1.08
CA ARG A 22 2.62 9.58 0.93
C ARG A 22 2.99 8.19 1.45
N PHE A 23 4.12 7.70 0.99
CA PHE A 23 4.74 6.50 1.54
C PHE A 23 5.07 6.69 3.02
N LEU A 24 4.73 5.70 3.84
CA LEU A 24 5.06 5.64 5.27
C LEU A 24 6.18 4.64 5.47
N GLU A 25 7.20 5.00 6.27
CA GLU A 25 8.26 4.04 6.58
C GLU A 25 7.66 2.81 7.28
N PRO A 26 7.90 1.58 6.77
CA PRO A 26 7.28 0.39 7.35
C PRO A 26 7.81 0.09 8.75
N CYS A 27 6.92 -0.28 9.66
CA CYS A 27 7.31 -0.78 10.98
C CYS A 27 8.17 -2.05 10.84
N LYS A 28 9.26 -2.12 11.61
CA LYS A 28 10.22 -3.23 11.57
C LYS A 28 10.02 -4.11 12.82
N PRO A 29 9.88 -5.43 12.66
CA PRO A 29 9.80 -6.32 13.81
C PRO A 29 11.12 -6.31 14.57
N THR A 30 11.03 -6.38 15.90
CA THR A 30 12.18 -6.63 16.75
C THR A 30 12.47 -8.13 16.79
N LEU A 31 13.71 -8.52 16.54
CA LEU A 31 14.12 -9.92 16.64
C LEU A 31 13.98 -10.39 18.10
N ALA A 32 13.33 -11.53 18.30
CA ALA A 32 13.16 -12.17 19.60
C ALA A 32 13.52 -13.65 19.51
N SER A 33 14.08 -14.21 20.58
CA SER A 33 14.46 -15.63 20.66
C SER A 33 13.27 -16.55 20.95
N ARG A 34 12.15 -16.00 21.40
CA ARG A 34 10.91 -16.72 21.70
C ARG A 34 9.71 -15.93 21.19
N ILE A 35 8.67 -16.65 20.76
CA ILE A 35 7.40 -16.04 20.37
C ILE A 35 6.77 -15.41 21.63
N PRO A 36 6.46 -14.11 21.64
CA PRO A 36 5.78 -13.48 22.76
C PRO A 36 4.38 -14.07 23.00
N THR A 37 3.96 -14.13 24.26
CA THR A 37 2.68 -14.72 24.67
C THR A 37 1.91 -13.78 25.62
N GLY A 38 0.60 -13.99 25.75
CA GLY A 38 -0.28 -13.23 26.63
C GLY A 38 -1.42 -12.53 25.87
N PRO A 39 -2.37 -11.91 26.60
CA PRO A 39 -3.60 -11.36 26.03
C PRO A 39 -3.39 -10.15 25.10
N ASN A 40 -2.23 -9.50 25.18
CA ASN A 40 -1.89 -8.32 24.37
C ASN A 40 -1.16 -8.67 23.07
N TRP A 41 -1.05 -9.96 22.73
CA TRP A 41 -0.36 -10.43 21.54
C TRP A 41 -1.33 -11.06 20.55
N THR A 42 -1.19 -10.65 19.29
CA THR A 42 -1.78 -11.35 18.14
C THR A 42 -0.64 -11.93 17.32
N HIS A 43 -0.86 -13.10 16.75
CA HIS A 43 0.13 -13.81 15.95
C HIS A 43 -0.35 -13.91 14.51
N GLU A 44 0.56 -13.57 13.60
CA GLU A 44 0.35 -13.70 12.16
C GLU A 44 1.41 -14.65 11.58
N PRO A 45 1.08 -15.44 10.55
CA PRO A 45 2.08 -16.24 9.85
C PRO A 45 3.18 -15.34 9.27
N LYS A 46 4.43 -15.72 9.50
CA LYS A 46 5.54 -15.08 8.81
C LYS A 46 5.55 -15.54 7.34
N LEU A 47 5.20 -14.65 6.43
CA LEU A 47 5.29 -14.89 5.00
C LEU A 47 6.70 -14.54 4.48
N ASP A 48 7.24 -15.40 3.62
CA ASP A 48 8.46 -15.13 2.86
C ASP A 48 8.08 -14.56 1.49
N GLY A 49 8.07 -13.23 1.38
CA GLY A 49 7.57 -12.55 0.21
C GLY A 49 8.25 -11.21 -0.09
N TRP A 50 7.54 -10.38 -0.84
CA TRP A 50 7.95 -9.03 -1.19
C TRP A 50 7.01 -8.02 -0.54
N ARG A 51 7.48 -7.35 0.52
CA ARG A 51 6.69 -6.32 1.21
C ARG A 51 6.33 -5.16 0.28
N LEU A 52 5.04 -4.86 0.22
CA LEU A 52 4.45 -3.76 -0.53
C LEU A 52 3.57 -2.91 0.39
N GLN A 53 3.72 -1.59 0.30
CA GLN A 53 2.75 -0.64 0.78
C GLN A 53 1.81 -0.27 -0.37
N ILE A 54 0.52 -0.50 -0.14
CA ILE A 54 -0.55 -0.19 -1.09
C ILE A 54 -1.08 1.18 -0.73
N ILE A 55 -1.06 2.11 -1.67
CA ILE A 55 -1.65 3.44 -1.48
C ILE A 55 -2.74 3.60 -2.54
N LYS A 56 -3.98 3.76 -2.12
CA LYS A 56 -5.12 4.03 -3.01
C LYS A 56 -5.74 5.37 -2.67
N ASP A 57 -5.97 6.18 -3.69
CA ASP A 57 -6.63 7.48 -3.62
C ASP A 57 -7.60 7.58 -4.82
N GLY A 58 -8.87 7.27 -4.57
CA GLY A 58 -9.86 7.02 -5.62
C GLY A 58 -9.51 5.76 -6.42
N ASP A 59 -9.34 5.93 -7.73
CA ASP A 59 -8.93 4.89 -8.66
C ASP A 59 -7.42 4.80 -8.85
N ASN A 60 -6.66 5.78 -8.33
CA ASN A 60 -5.21 5.74 -8.39
C ASN A 60 -4.68 4.79 -7.31
N VAL A 61 -4.03 3.70 -7.73
CA VAL A 61 -3.40 2.72 -6.84
C VAL A 61 -1.90 2.69 -7.12
N ARG A 62 -1.09 2.80 -6.06
CA ARG A 62 0.35 2.56 -6.12
C ARG A 62 0.76 1.39 -5.26
N LEU A 63 1.71 0.61 -5.74
CA LEU A 63 2.30 -0.53 -5.06
C LEU A 63 3.78 -0.26 -4.81
N LEU A 64 4.13 0.20 -3.61
CA LEU A 64 5.48 0.64 -3.28
C LEU A 64 6.19 -0.41 -2.45
N SER A 65 7.40 -0.81 -2.84
CA SER A 65 8.21 -1.74 -2.04
C SER A 65 8.59 -1.16 -0.68
N ARG A 66 9.18 -2.00 0.18
CA ARG A 66 9.75 -1.60 1.48
C ARG A 66 10.64 -0.34 1.44
N ARG A 67 11.28 -0.04 0.30
CA ARG A 67 12.17 1.13 0.12
C ARG A 67 11.57 2.22 -0.78
N GLY A 68 10.27 2.13 -1.09
CA GLY A 68 9.56 3.13 -1.89
C GLY A 68 9.66 2.96 -3.41
N ALA A 69 10.37 1.94 -3.92
CA ALA A 69 10.38 1.67 -5.36
C ALA A 69 8.99 1.24 -5.85
N ASP A 70 8.56 1.80 -6.98
CA ASP A 70 7.20 1.62 -7.52
C ASP A 70 7.10 0.38 -8.41
N TYR A 71 6.18 -0.53 -8.06
CA TYR A 71 5.87 -1.77 -8.77
C TYR A 71 4.48 -1.77 -9.41
N THR A 72 3.81 -0.62 -9.48
CA THR A 72 2.43 -0.49 -9.97
C THR A 72 2.28 -1.03 -11.38
N ALA A 73 3.14 -0.59 -12.31
CA ALA A 73 3.12 -1.06 -13.70
C ALA A 73 3.49 -2.55 -13.85
N ARG A 74 4.15 -3.13 -12.84
CA ARG A 74 4.55 -4.54 -12.83
C ARG A 74 3.43 -5.48 -12.38
N LEU A 75 2.41 -4.98 -11.69
CA LEU A 75 1.36 -5.80 -11.06
C LEU A 75 -0.03 -5.30 -11.47
N PRO A 76 -0.34 -5.16 -12.77
CA PRO A 76 -1.59 -4.55 -13.24
C PRO A 76 -2.84 -5.32 -12.78
N GLY A 77 -2.77 -6.65 -12.66
CA GLY A 77 -3.88 -7.46 -12.16
C GLY A 77 -4.22 -7.13 -10.70
N LEU A 78 -3.21 -6.92 -9.84
CA LEU A 78 -3.44 -6.51 -8.46
C LEU A 78 -3.95 -5.08 -8.36
N VAL A 79 -3.43 -4.16 -9.18
CA VAL A 79 -3.95 -2.79 -9.28
C VAL A 79 -5.45 -2.81 -9.57
N ALA A 80 -5.88 -3.57 -10.58
CA ALA A 80 -7.29 -3.69 -10.94
C ALA A 80 -8.15 -4.27 -9.80
N VAL A 81 -7.65 -5.26 -9.06
CA VAL A 81 -8.33 -5.82 -7.88
C VAL A 81 -8.45 -4.77 -6.77
N LEU A 82 -7.38 -4.04 -6.48
CA LEU A 82 -7.31 -3.07 -5.40
C LEU A 82 -8.15 -1.82 -5.68
N GLN A 83 -8.29 -1.41 -6.94
CA GLN A 83 -9.20 -0.34 -7.36
C GLN A 83 -10.66 -0.62 -6.95
N ARG A 84 -11.06 -1.90 -6.97
CA ARG A 84 -12.42 -2.33 -6.59
C ARG A 84 -12.67 -2.41 -5.08
N LEU A 85 -11.67 -2.14 -4.25
CA LEU A 85 -11.89 -2.06 -2.80
C LEU A 85 -12.88 -0.91 -2.48
N PRO A 86 -13.82 -1.13 -1.55
CA PRO A 86 -14.88 -0.17 -1.25
C PRO A 86 -14.36 1.14 -0.66
N ASP A 87 -13.28 1.08 0.11
CA ASP A 87 -12.63 2.28 0.63
C ASP A 87 -12.00 3.08 -0.52
N ALA A 88 -12.51 4.30 -0.75
CA ALA A 88 -11.99 5.18 -1.79
C ALA A 88 -10.52 5.53 -1.53
N VAL A 89 -10.13 5.68 -0.27
CA VAL A 89 -8.79 6.12 0.09
C VAL A 89 -8.27 5.27 1.26
N LEU A 90 -7.10 4.65 1.08
CA LEU A 90 -6.48 3.72 2.04
C LEU A 90 -4.96 3.64 1.87
N ILE A 91 -4.27 3.30 2.96
CA ILE A 91 -2.88 2.84 2.98
C ILE A 91 -2.82 1.50 3.72
N LEU A 92 -2.38 0.46 3.03
CA LEU A 92 -2.19 -0.88 3.60
C LEU A 92 -0.72 -1.30 3.55
N ASP A 93 -0.33 -2.11 4.53
CA ASP A 93 0.92 -2.86 4.55
C ASP A 93 0.60 -4.32 4.20
N ALA A 94 1.34 -4.87 3.23
CA ALA A 94 1.04 -6.17 2.66
C ALA A 94 2.31 -6.91 2.22
N GLU A 95 2.19 -8.22 2.09
CA GLU A 95 3.22 -9.09 1.55
C GLU A 95 2.74 -9.72 0.24
N LEU A 96 3.50 -9.54 -0.84
CA LEU A 96 3.30 -10.28 -2.09
C LEU A 96 4.00 -11.63 -1.97
N THR A 97 3.30 -12.73 -2.27
CA THR A 97 3.86 -14.08 -2.31
C THR A 97 3.65 -14.70 -3.68
N ALA A 98 4.37 -15.78 -3.98
CA ALA A 98 4.12 -16.62 -5.15
C ALA A 98 3.66 -18.01 -4.71
N ALA A 99 2.79 -18.64 -5.51
CA ALA A 99 2.26 -19.97 -5.23
C ALA A 99 3.38 -21.03 -5.10
N ASP A 100 4.42 -20.91 -5.93
CA ASP A 100 5.58 -21.82 -5.95
C ASP A 100 6.68 -21.41 -4.96
N GLY A 101 6.38 -20.49 -4.03
CA GLY A 101 7.27 -20.07 -2.96
C GLY A 101 8.24 -18.92 -3.32
N PHE A 102 9.09 -18.58 -2.36
CA PHE A 102 9.87 -17.34 -2.39
C PHE A 102 10.92 -17.28 -3.51
N GLN A 103 11.51 -18.41 -3.92
CA GLN A 103 12.49 -18.43 -5.01
C GLN A 103 11.83 -18.15 -6.38
N ALA A 104 10.64 -18.69 -6.60
CA ALA A 104 9.83 -18.37 -7.77
C ALA A 104 9.48 -16.88 -7.77
N LEU A 105 9.03 -16.34 -6.63
CA LEU A 105 8.76 -14.90 -6.50
C LEU A 105 9.98 -14.04 -6.85
N GLN A 106 11.15 -14.35 -6.29
CA GLN A 106 12.38 -13.62 -6.62
C GLN A 106 12.67 -13.62 -8.12
N SER A 107 12.46 -14.77 -8.78
CA SER A 107 12.65 -14.91 -10.22
C SER A 107 11.64 -14.04 -10.99
N LEU A 108 10.36 -14.05 -10.61
CA LEU A 108 9.31 -13.20 -11.19
C LEU A 108 9.65 -11.71 -11.06
N MET A 109 10.12 -11.28 -9.88
CA MET A 109 10.45 -9.90 -9.57
C MET A 109 11.71 -9.39 -10.29
N ARG A 110 12.61 -10.28 -10.74
CA ARG A 110 13.80 -9.93 -11.54
C ARG A 110 13.51 -9.78 -13.03
N ARG A 111 12.47 -10.43 -13.56
CA ARG A 111 12.09 -10.31 -14.97
C ARG A 111 11.64 -8.88 -15.29
N SER A 112 11.84 -8.45 -16.53
CA SER A 112 11.20 -7.23 -17.05
C SER A 112 9.73 -7.49 -17.39
N GLY A 113 8.91 -6.45 -17.32
CA GLY A 113 7.51 -6.49 -17.77
C GLY A 113 6.49 -6.93 -16.71
N PRO A 114 5.18 -6.92 -17.04
CA PRO A 114 4.11 -7.21 -16.10
C PRO A 114 4.10 -8.67 -15.59
N ILE A 115 3.60 -8.86 -14.37
CA ILE A 115 3.27 -10.15 -13.77
C ILE A 115 1.74 -10.25 -13.76
N SER A 116 1.20 -11.21 -14.50
CA SER A 116 -0.24 -11.41 -14.69
C SER A 116 -0.86 -12.43 -13.73
N ASP A 117 -0.08 -13.38 -13.24
CA ASP A 117 -0.54 -14.53 -12.46
C ASP A 117 0.54 -15.06 -11.50
N GLY A 118 0.22 -16.14 -10.79
CA GLY A 118 1.17 -16.86 -9.93
C GLY A 118 1.54 -16.15 -8.63
N VAL A 119 0.92 -14.99 -8.34
CA VAL A 119 1.16 -14.20 -7.13
C VAL A 119 -0.12 -13.93 -6.35
N ALA A 120 0.03 -13.77 -5.03
CA ALA A 120 -1.05 -13.42 -4.11
C ALA A 120 -0.59 -12.30 -3.16
N LEU A 121 -1.52 -11.49 -2.69
CA LEU A 121 -1.25 -10.35 -1.82
C LEU A 121 -1.94 -10.54 -0.47
N TYR A 122 -1.17 -10.48 0.61
CA TYR A 122 -1.65 -10.65 1.98
C TYR A 122 -1.48 -9.34 2.75
N ALA A 123 -2.57 -8.61 2.99
CA ALA A 123 -2.54 -7.39 3.79
C ALA A 123 -2.58 -7.74 5.29
N PHE A 124 -1.69 -7.14 6.07
CA PHE A 124 -1.59 -7.35 7.52
C PHE A 124 -1.65 -6.06 8.33
N GLY A 125 -1.51 -4.90 7.68
CA GLY A 125 -1.61 -3.60 8.34
C GLY A 125 -2.53 -2.66 7.60
N CYS A 126 -3.43 -1.98 8.32
CA CYS A 126 -4.15 -0.83 7.81
C CYS A 126 -3.57 0.43 8.46
N LEU A 127 -2.69 1.13 7.74
CA LEU A 127 -1.96 2.28 8.25
C LEU A 127 -2.81 3.56 8.21
N TRP A 128 -3.70 3.64 7.23
CA TRP A 128 -4.65 4.73 7.10
C TRP A 128 -5.86 4.28 6.30
N ARG A 129 -7.05 4.73 6.69
CA ARG A 129 -8.27 4.58 5.88
C ARG A 129 -9.15 5.79 6.09
N HIS A 130 -9.74 6.31 5.03
CA HIS A 130 -10.84 7.25 5.18
C HIS A 130 -12.13 6.48 5.38
N ALA A 131 -12.68 6.50 6.58
CA ALA A 131 -14.02 5.96 6.79
C ALA A 131 -15.03 6.83 6.04
N ILE A 132 -15.56 6.32 4.93
CA ILE A 132 -16.84 6.82 4.42
C ILE A 132 -17.87 6.43 5.48
N ARG A 133 -18.53 7.40 6.11
CA ARG A 133 -19.73 7.09 6.90
C ARG A 133 -20.76 6.50 5.95
N SER A 134 -20.86 5.18 5.85
CA SER A 134 -22.06 4.59 5.26
C SER A 134 -23.18 4.88 6.23
N ALA A 135 -24.19 5.61 5.76
CA ALA A 135 -25.47 5.70 6.45
C ALA A 135 -26.07 4.28 6.50
N PHE A 136 -25.71 3.51 7.51
CA PHE A 136 -26.56 2.42 7.96
C PHE A 136 -27.82 3.08 8.51
N THR A 137 -28.87 3.10 7.71
CA THR A 137 -30.22 3.21 8.23
C THR A 137 -30.49 1.88 8.93
N GLU A 138 -30.40 1.88 10.26
CA GLU A 138 -31.03 0.84 11.06
C GLU A 138 -32.51 0.76 10.67
N LYS A 139 -32.96 -0.46 10.34
CA LYS A 139 -34.37 -0.83 10.34
C LYS A 139 -34.62 -1.71 11.56
#